data_AF-A0AAU4Q501-F1
#
_entry.id   AF-A0AAU4Q501-F1
#
_cell.length_a   1.000
_cell.length_b   1.000
_cell.length_c   1.000
_cell.angle_alpha   90.00
_cell.angle_beta   90.00
_cell.angle_gamma   90.00
#
_symmetry.space_group_name_H-M   'P 1'
#
loop_
_entity.id
_entity.type
_entity.pdbx_description
1 polymer ?
#
loop_
_entity_poly.entity_id
_entity_poly.type
_entity_poly.pdbx_seq_one_letter_code
_entity_poly.pdbx_strand_id
1 'polypeptide(L)'
;MAEPTHLRCPTCRREHLYAPQALPCACGAPVAPPMVRGAAPVPVSERTWDDDWVTLRCPMCGRHDRWPRPELGCACGSVLRVPVHDDQAPAPAHIPLPRTAAPPRPAFQPVAIRTARDAVTAVALYLRWLGYDDVRRADQRPPSGIGLAARGVVVQVEPSVRPATLRDVECLWLQSMTESAACAYFSLAGYADEASTRADALGVPLFVLDLAGVPQPVNGPADELIAGGT
;
A
#
# COMPACT_ATOMS: atom_id res chain seq x y z
N MET A 1 -15.00 -8.76 -28.91
CA MET A 1 -14.03 -8.28 -29.91
C MET A 1 -14.19 -6.76 -29.97
N ALA A 2 -13.12 -5.99 -29.79
CA ALA A 2 -13.22 -4.53 -29.79
C ALA A 2 -13.39 -4.00 -31.22
N GLU A 3 -14.27 -3.00 -31.40
CA GLU A 3 -14.55 -2.40 -32.70
C GLU A 3 -13.37 -1.50 -33.13
N PRO A 4 -12.84 -1.64 -34.36
CA PRO A 4 -11.75 -0.81 -34.83
C PRO A 4 -12.17 0.65 -34.97
N THR A 5 -11.34 1.57 -34.48
CA THR A 5 -11.59 3.02 -34.55
C THR A 5 -10.54 3.71 -35.42
N HIS A 6 -10.98 4.70 -36.18
CA HIS A 6 -10.10 5.57 -36.95
C HIS A 6 -9.47 6.64 -36.06
N LEU A 7 -8.15 6.71 -36.05
CA LEU A 7 -7.36 7.70 -35.32
C LEU A 7 -6.54 8.52 -36.30
N ARG A 8 -6.51 9.85 -36.12
CA ARG A 8 -5.72 10.74 -36.97
C ARG A 8 -4.51 11.26 -36.20
N CYS A 9 -3.31 11.05 -36.73
CA CYS A 9 -2.09 11.56 -36.13
C CYS A 9 -2.11 13.10 -36.11
N PRO A 10 -1.94 13.77 -34.95
CA PRO A 10 -1.91 15.23 -34.91
C PRO A 10 -0.66 15.82 -35.57
N THR A 11 0.45 15.08 -35.63
CA THR A 11 1.72 15.52 -36.23
C THR A 11 1.69 15.52 -37.75
N CYS A 12 1.29 14.39 -38.38
CA CYS A 12 1.36 14.23 -39.84
C CYS A 12 -0.01 14.08 -40.52
N ARG A 13 -1.11 14.13 -39.75
CA ARG A 13 -2.50 14.05 -40.22
C ARG A 13 -2.90 12.74 -40.92
N ARG A 14 -2.02 11.72 -40.91
CA ARG A 14 -2.32 10.36 -41.40
C ARG A 14 -3.39 9.69 -40.56
N GLU A 15 -4.29 8.98 -41.21
CA GLU A 15 -5.32 8.17 -40.57
C GLU A 15 -4.83 6.74 -40.32
N HIS A 16 -5.20 6.18 -39.18
CA HIS A 16 -4.85 4.86 -38.71
C HIS A 16 -6.12 4.13 -38.28
N LEU A 17 -6.24 2.85 -38.65
CA LEU A 17 -7.22 1.96 -38.07
C LEU A 17 -6.61 1.30 -36.84
N TYR A 18 -7.21 1.47 -35.66
CA TYR A 18 -6.70 0.92 -34.42
C TYR A 18 -7.77 0.09 -33.70
N ALA A 19 -7.39 -1.11 -33.26
CA ALA A 19 -8.22 -1.96 -32.41
C ALA A 19 -7.42 -2.32 -31.14
N PRO A 20 -7.94 -2.05 -29.93
CA PRO A 20 -7.23 -2.33 -28.70
C PRO A 20 -7.18 -3.84 -28.47
N GLN A 21 -6.01 -4.31 -28.01
CA GLN A 21 -5.82 -5.69 -27.60
C GLN A 21 -6.56 -5.98 -26.29
N ALA A 22 -7.25 -7.11 -26.23
CA ALA A 22 -7.86 -7.59 -25.00
C ALA A 22 -6.83 -8.44 -24.22
N LEU A 23 -6.70 -8.18 -22.93
CA LEU A 23 -5.81 -8.92 -22.04
C LEU A 23 -6.64 -9.65 -20.95
N PRO A 24 -6.17 -10.81 -20.45
CA PRO A 24 -6.95 -11.64 -19.54
C PRO A 24 -6.97 -11.07 -18.11
N CYS A 25 -8.17 -10.81 -17.57
CA CYS A 25 -8.34 -10.50 -16.15
C CYS A 25 -7.94 -11.72 -15.29
N ALA A 26 -7.66 -11.51 -14.00
CA ALA A 26 -7.44 -12.61 -13.04
C ALA A 26 -8.59 -13.64 -12.99
N CYS A 27 -9.81 -13.27 -13.37
CA CYS A 27 -10.94 -14.20 -13.51
C CYS A 27 -11.00 -14.95 -14.86
N GLY A 28 -10.05 -14.70 -15.77
CA GLY A 28 -9.99 -15.27 -17.11
C GLY A 28 -10.77 -14.49 -18.18
N ALA A 29 -11.60 -13.52 -17.80
CA ALA A 29 -12.36 -12.72 -18.76
C ALA A 29 -11.45 -11.77 -19.57
N PRO A 30 -11.61 -11.67 -20.91
CA PRO A 30 -10.86 -10.73 -21.71
C PRO A 30 -11.35 -9.29 -21.47
N VAL A 31 -10.44 -8.38 -21.14
CA VAL A 31 -10.73 -6.95 -20.91
C VAL A 31 -9.95 -6.12 -21.92
N ALA A 32 -10.65 -5.25 -22.65
CA ALA A 32 -10.04 -4.31 -23.58
C ALA A 32 -10.44 -2.87 -23.18
N PRO A 33 -9.52 -1.90 -23.22
CA PRO A 33 -9.82 -0.50 -22.97
C PRO A 33 -10.93 0.03 -23.91
N PRO A 34 -12.03 0.60 -23.38
CA PRO A 34 -13.05 1.23 -24.21
C PRO A 34 -12.50 2.53 -24.79
N MET A 35 -12.46 2.66 -26.12
CA MET A 35 -11.94 3.87 -26.77
C MET A 35 -12.94 5.02 -26.73
N VAL A 36 -12.45 6.26 -26.59
CA VAL A 36 -13.29 7.46 -26.72
C VAL A 36 -13.45 7.77 -28.20
N ARG A 37 -14.67 7.63 -28.73
CA ARG A 37 -14.95 7.96 -30.13
C ARG A 37 -14.78 9.46 -30.38
N GLY A 38 -14.07 9.81 -31.45
CA GLY A 38 -13.89 11.20 -31.89
C GLY A 38 -12.84 12.00 -31.12
N ALA A 39 -12.26 11.46 -30.04
CA ALA A 39 -11.16 12.10 -29.34
C ALA A 39 -9.85 12.01 -30.16
N ALA A 40 -9.08 13.10 -30.17
CA ALA A 40 -7.79 13.14 -30.86
C ALA A 40 -6.72 12.39 -30.04
N PRO A 41 -5.90 11.53 -30.65
CA PRO A 41 -4.79 10.90 -29.97
C PRO A 41 -3.68 11.91 -29.67
N VAL A 42 -2.99 11.73 -28.54
CA VAL A 42 -2.00 12.69 -28.03
C VAL A 42 -0.58 12.16 -28.26
N PRO A 43 0.37 12.95 -28.79
CA PRO A 43 1.75 12.53 -28.91
C PRO A 43 2.39 12.30 -27.55
N VAL A 44 3.16 11.22 -27.42
CA VAL A 44 3.99 10.94 -26.24
C VAL A 44 5.33 11.61 -26.42
N SER A 45 5.57 12.72 -25.72
CA SER A 45 6.89 13.36 -25.62
C SER A 45 7.66 12.92 -24.38
N GLU A 46 6.95 12.60 -23.29
CA GLU A 46 7.51 12.23 -21.99
C GLU A 46 6.76 11.02 -21.41
N ARG A 47 7.49 10.14 -20.72
CA ARG A 47 6.96 8.94 -20.06
C ARG A 47 7.14 9.07 -18.56
N THR A 48 6.03 9.02 -17.83
CA THR A 48 6.02 8.78 -16.39
C THR A 48 5.38 7.42 -16.14
N TRP A 49 5.76 6.76 -15.05
CA TRP A 49 5.24 5.43 -14.73
C TRP A 49 3.71 5.43 -14.56
N ASP A 50 3.12 6.53 -14.09
CA ASP A 50 1.66 6.65 -13.94
C ASP A 50 0.92 6.87 -15.26
N ASP A 51 1.54 7.52 -16.26
CA ASP A 51 0.92 7.79 -17.57
C ASP A 51 0.76 6.54 -18.46
N ASP A 52 1.46 5.46 -18.12
CA ASP A 52 1.53 4.22 -18.88
C ASP A 52 0.36 3.25 -18.55
N TRP A 53 -0.46 3.56 -17.55
CA TRP A 53 -1.56 2.69 -17.10
C TRP A 53 -2.94 3.36 -17.22
N VAL A 54 -3.96 2.53 -17.41
CA VAL A 54 -5.38 2.89 -17.37
C VAL A 54 -6.11 1.95 -16.41
N THR A 55 -6.95 2.50 -15.54
CA THR A 55 -7.80 1.69 -14.65
C THR A 55 -9.09 1.30 -15.37
N LEU A 56 -9.36 0.00 -15.47
CA LEU A 56 -10.57 -0.55 -16.07
C LEU A 56 -11.27 -1.52 -15.13
N ARG A 57 -12.60 -1.51 -15.17
CA ARG A 57 -13.46 -2.48 -14.51
C ARG A 57 -13.69 -3.69 -15.41
N CYS A 58 -13.46 -4.88 -14.87
CA CYS A 58 -13.84 -6.12 -15.53
C CYS A 58 -15.38 -6.23 -15.62
N PRO A 59 -15.97 -6.42 -16.81
CA PRO A 59 -17.43 -6.53 -16.93
C PRO A 59 -17.98 -7.84 -16.34
N MET A 60 -17.13 -8.86 -16.15
CA MET A 60 -17.54 -10.17 -15.63
C MET A 60 -17.46 -10.25 -14.10
N CYS A 61 -16.32 -9.91 -13.49
CA CYS A 61 -16.13 -10.02 -12.04
C CYS A 61 -16.21 -8.68 -11.29
N GLY A 62 -16.31 -7.55 -12.00
CA GLY A 62 -16.42 -6.22 -11.41
C GLY A 62 -15.14 -5.65 -10.80
N ARG A 63 -14.02 -6.37 -10.83
CA ARG A 63 -12.72 -5.92 -10.31
C ARG A 63 -12.20 -4.72 -11.12
N HIS A 64 -11.70 -3.70 -10.43
CA HIS A 64 -10.93 -2.61 -11.03
C HIS A 64 -9.44 -2.96 -10.97
N ASP A 65 -8.75 -2.91 -12.10
CA ASP A 65 -7.33 -3.24 -12.18
C ASP A 65 -6.62 -2.32 -13.18
N ARG A 66 -5.28 -2.27 -13.10
CA ARG A 66 -4.44 -1.46 -13.98
C ARG A 66 -4.12 -2.24 -15.24
N TRP A 67 -4.36 -1.62 -16.39
CA TRP A 67 -4.08 -2.15 -17.71
C TRP A 67 -3.09 -1.25 -18.45
N PRO A 68 -2.17 -1.81 -19.25
CA PRO A 68 -1.27 -0.99 -20.06
C PRO A 68 -2.07 -0.09 -21.00
N ARG A 69 -1.74 1.19 -21.02
CA ARG A 69 -2.41 2.16 -21.88
C ARG A 69 -2.08 1.88 -23.35
N PRO A 70 -3.08 1.82 -24.25
CA PRO A 70 -2.83 1.55 -25.65
C PRO A 70 -2.08 2.69 -26.33
N GLU A 71 -1.01 2.33 -27.04
CA GLU A 71 -0.20 3.23 -27.85
C GLU A 71 -0.22 2.82 -29.33
N LEU A 72 -0.07 3.81 -30.21
CA LEU A 72 0.03 3.65 -31.66
C LEU A 72 1.29 4.33 -32.17
N GLY A 73 2.19 3.55 -32.77
CA GLY A 73 3.31 4.10 -33.54
C GLY A 73 2.84 4.61 -34.91
N CYS A 74 3.10 5.88 -35.22
CA CYS A 74 2.91 6.42 -36.55
C CYS A 74 4.21 6.34 -37.36
N ALA A 75 4.11 6.04 -38.66
CA ALA A 75 5.27 6.01 -39.56
C ALA A 75 5.99 7.37 -39.73
N CYS A 76 5.43 8.48 -39.21
CA CYS A 76 6.15 9.76 -39.13
C CYS A 76 7.12 9.84 -37.93
N GLY A 77 7.19 8.81 -37.09
CA GLY A 77 8.07 8.73 -35.92
C GLY A 77 7.39 9.10 -34.59
N SER A 78 6.15 9.60 -34.59
CA SER A 78 5.43 9.89 -33.34
C SER A 78 4.81 8.61 -32.74
N VAL A 79 4.95 8.44 -31.43
CA VAL A 79 4.13 7.51 -30.64
C VAL A 79 2.93 8.26 -30.11
N LEU A 80 1.73 7.73 -30.32
CA LEU A 80 0.47 8.36 -29.97
C LEU A 80 -0.22 7.55 -28.87
N ARG A 81 -0.63 8.22 -27.79
CA ARG A 81 -1.57 7.66 -26.81
C ARG A 81 -2.97 7.61 -27.40
N VAL A 82 -3.57 6.43 -27.37
CA VAL A 82 -4.94 6.22 -27.83
C VAL A 82 -5.91 6.66 -26.73
N PRO A 83 -6.90 7.52 -27.03
CA PRO A 83 -7.85 7.99 -26.03
C PRO A 83 -8.80 6.87 -25.65
N VAL A 84 -8.80 6.53 -24.37
CA VAL A 84 -9.64 5.49 -23.77
C VAL A 84 -10.43 6.09 -22.62
N HIS A 85 -11.65 5.61 -22.42
CA HIS A 85 -12.40 5.82 -21.20
C HIS A 85 -11.68 5.07 -20.08
N ASP A 86 -11.15 5.80 -19.12
CA ASP A 86 -10.78 5.24 -17.84
C ASP A 86 -12.00 5.23 -16.92
N ASP A 87 -12.08 4.24 -16.04
CA ASP A 87 -13.09 4.26 -14.96
C ASP A 87 -12.69 5.24 -13.84
N GLN A 88 -11.59 5.98 -14.02
CA GLN A 88 -11.28 7.19 -13.27
C GLN A 88 -12.21 8.31 -13.76
N ALA A 89 -13.49 8.24 -13.37
CA ALA A 89 -14.36 9.41 -13.47
C ALA A 89 -13.61 10.61 -12.85
N PRO A 90 -13.44 11.74 -13.57
CA PRO A 90 -12.94 12.95 -12.92
C PRO A 90 -14.00 13.34 -11.92
N ALA A 91 -13.74 13.06 -10.64
CA ALA A 91 -14.53 13.66 -9.58
C ALA A 91 -14.50 15.18 -9.82
N PRO A 92 -15.65 15.87 -9.79
CA PRO A 92 -15.66 17.32 -9.90
C PRO A 92 -14.67 17.87 -8.87
N ALA A 93 -13.97 18.96 -9.23
CA ALA A 93 -12.97 19.62 -8.40
C ALA A 93 -13.56 19.99 -7.03
N HIS A 94 -13.54 19.02 -6.13
CA HIS A 94 -13.76 19.23 -4.72
C HIS A 94 -12.49 19.92 -4.24
N ILE A 95 -12.65 21.15 -3.75
CA ILE A 95 -11.86 21.67 -2.64
C ILE A 95 -11.58 20.45 -1.74
N PRO A 96 -10.33 20.05 -1.46
CA PRO A 96 -10.06 18.81 -0.75
C PRO A 96 -10.64 18.95 0.67
N LEU A 97 -11.87 18.50 0.80
CA LEU A 97 -12.43 18.09 2.07
C LEU A 97 -11.63 16.84 2.47
N PRO A 98 -11.28 16.71 3.76
CA PRO A 98 -10.44 15.62 4.23
C PRO A 98 -11.00 14.30 3.70
N ARG A 99 -10.11 13.45 3.15
CA ARG A 99 -10.44 12.15 2.57
C ARG A 99 -11.47 11.48 3.47
N THR A 100 -12.73 11.37 3.02
CA THR A 100 -13.71 10.53 3.71
C THR A 100 -13.09 9.15 3.80
N ALA A 101 -13.00 8.67 5.03
CA ALA A 101 -12.13 7.59 5.50
C ALA A 101 -12.06 6.40 4.53
N ALA A 102 -10.88 5.78 4.44
CA ALA A 102 -10.71 4.46 3.85
C ALA A 102 -11.87 3.53 4.29
N PRO A 103 -12.32 2.59 3.43
CA PRO A 103 -13.37 1.65 3.80
C PRO A 103 -13.07 1.05 5.17
N PRO A 104 -14.07 0.96 6.08
CA PRO A 104 -13.82 0.61 7.46
C PRO A 104 -13.08 -0.71 7.53
N ARG A 105 -11.88 -0.66 8.12
CA ARG A 105 -11.04 -1.84 8.34
C ARG A 105 -11.89 -2.90 9.05
N PRO A 106 -11.90 -4.16 8.59
CA PRO A 106 -12.68 -5.21 9.25
C PRO A 106 -12.28 -5.32 10.72
N ALA A 107 -13.15 -5.85 11.59
CA ALA A 107 -12.78 -6.06 12.99
C ALA A 107 -11.57 -7.01 13.08
N PHE A 108 -10.58 -6.64 13.89
CA PHE A 108 -9.40 -7.48 14.14
C PHE A 108 -9.83 -8.81 14.77
N GLN A 109 -9.23 -9.91 14.31
CA GLN A 109 -9.49 -11.26 14.82
C GLN A 109 -8.26 -11.73 15.62
N PRO A 110 -8.26 -11.59 16.95
CA PRO A 110 -7.10 -11.88 17.77
C PRO A 110 -6.88 -13.38 17.99
N VAL A 111 -5.65 -13.74 18.35
CA VAL A 111 -5.27 -15.09 18.77
C VAL A 111 -4.72 -15.02 20.19
N ALA A 112 -5.28 -15.84 21.08
CA ALA A 112 -4.85 -15.87 22.48
C ALA A 112 -3.36 -16.18 22.62
N ILE A 113 -2.69 -15.43 23.49
CA ILE A 113 -1.24 -15.54 23.70
C ILE A 113 -0.98 -16.49 24.88
N ARG A 114 -0.39 -17.65 24.58
CA ARG A 114 0.06 -18.62 25.61
C ARG A 114 1.57 -18.81 25.60
N THR A 115 2.22 -18.44 24.50
CA THR A 115 3.65 -18.59 24.27
C THR A 115 4.24 -17.35 23.60
N ALA A 116 5.56 -17.23 23.62
CA ALA A 116 6.26 -16.20 22.86
C ALA A 116 6.00 -16.29 21.35
N ARG A 117 5.74 -17.49 20.82
CA ARG A 117 5.37 -17.68 19.41
C ARG A 117 4.00 -17.06 19.13
N ASP A 118 3.04 -17.25 20.03
CA ASP A 118 1.69 -16.69 19.88
C ASP A 118 1.72 -15.16 19.91
N ALA A 119 2.56 -14.56 20.75
CA ALA A 119 2.77 -13.11 20.78
C ALA A 119 3.26 -12.58 19.42
N VAL A 120 4.26 -13.25 18.83
CA VAL A 120 4.75 -12.90 17.48
C VAL A 120 3.68 -13.10 16.42
N THR A 121 2.88 -14.16 16.51
CA THR A 121 1.77 -14.41 15.59
C THR A 121 0.68 -13.34 15.72
N ALA A 122 0.32 -12.93 16.93
CA ALA A 122 -0.64 -11.86 17.18
C ALA A 122 -0.17 -10.55 16.56
N VAL A 123 1.10 -10.17 16.76
CA VAL A 123 1.69 -8.97 16.13
C VAL A 123 1.71 -9.07 14.61
N ALA A 124 2.11 -10.21 14.05
CA ALA A 124 2.13 -10.40 12.60
C ALA A 124 0.73 -10.29 11.96
N LEU A 125 -0.30 -10.83 12.63
CA LEU A 125 -1.69 -10.67 12.19
C LEU A 125 -2.15 -9.21 12.32
N TYR A 126 -1.74 -8.52 13.38
CA TYR A 126 -2.07 -7.12 13.60
C TYR A 126 -1.44 -6.20 12.54
N LEU A 127 -0.18 -6.45 12.16
CA LEU A 127 0.49 -5.71 11.08
C LEU A 127 -0.22 -5.90 9.74
N ARG A 128 -0.63 -7.12 9.40
CA ARG A 128 -1.43 -7.38 8.19
C ARG A 128 -2.77 -6.67 8.23
N TRP A 129 -3.41 -6.66 9.40
CA TRP A 129 -4.65 -5.92 9.62
C TRP A 129 -4.46 -4.41 9.45
N LEU A 130 -3.31 -3.85 9.86
CA LEU A 130 -2.92 -2.46 9.62
C LEU A 130 -2.59 -2.13 8.15
N GLY A 131 -2.50 -3.14 7.27
CA GLY A 131 -2.17 -2.97 5.84
C GLY A 131 -0.73 -3.33 5.46
N TYR A 132 0.09 -3.83 6.41
CA TYR A 132 1.44 -4.28 6.10
C TYR A 132 1.44 -5.72 5.56
N ASP A 133 1.67 -5.85 4.25
CA ASP A 133 1.88 -7.13 3.59
C ASP A 133 3.32 -7.65 3.76
N ASP A 134 3.53 -8.94 3.49
CA ASP A 134 4.85 -9.60 3.51
C ASP A 134 5.59 -9.52 4.85
N VAL A 135 4.86 -9.68 5.96
CA VAL A 135 5.45 -9.73 7.31
C VAL A 135 6.37 -10.95 7.44
N ARG A 136 7.65 -10.68 7.65
CA ARG A 136 8.73 -11.65 7.81
C ARG A 136 9.52 -11.37 9.09
N ARG A 137 10.45 -12.26 9.43
CA ARG A 137 11.46 -11.96 10.45
C ARG A 137 12.39 -10.86 9.92
N ALA A 138 12.76 -9.93 10.79
CA ALA A 138 13.77 -8.93 10.46
C ALA A 138 15.11 -9.64 10.18
N ASP A 139 15.87 -9.12 9.22
CA ASP A 139 17.15 -9.70 8.82
C ASP A 139 18.21 -9.49 9.92
N GLN A 140 18.14 -8.34 10.59
CA GLN A 140 18.96 -8.06 11.75
C GLN A 140 18.31 -8.61 13.02
N ARG A 141 19.12 -9.32 13.82
CA ARG A 141 18.68 -9.78 15.14
C ARG A 141 18.74 -8.60 16.12
N PRO A 142 17.61 -8.20 16.72
CA PRO A 142 17.62 -7.15 17.72
C PRO A 142 18.36 -7.60 18.99
N PRO A 143 18.89 -6.65 19.78
CA PRO A 143 19.62 -6.95 21.02
C PRO A 143 18.74 -7.61 22.09
N SER A 144 17.43 -7.39 22.03
CA SER A 144 16.40 -7.97 22.90
C SER A 144 15.18 -8.36 22.07
N GLY A 145 14.29 -9.19 22.60
CA GLY A 145 13.08 -9.65 21.94
C GLY A 145 13.24 -10.25 20.53
N ILE A 146 12.25 -9.98 19.68
CA ILE A 146 12.04 -10.60 18.37
C ILE A 146 11.72 -9.51 17.34
N GLY A 147 12.55 -9.42 16.30
CA GLY A 147 12.34 -8.50 15.18
C GLY A 147 11.45 -9.08 14.09
N LEU A 148 10.49 -8.30 13.64
CA LEU A 148 9.68 -8.50 12.44
C LEU A 148 9.94 -7.35 11.46
N ALA A 149 9.77 -7.60 10.18
CA ALA A 149 9.86 -6.58 9.14
C ALA A 149 8.77 -6.79 8.09
N ALA A 150 8.31 -5.70 7.51
CA ALA A 150 7.46 -5.66 6.33
C ALA A 150 7.89 -4.47 5.47
N ARG A 151 7.28 -4.28 4.29
CA ARG A 151 7.65 -3.16 3.42
C ARG A 151 7.44 -1.82 4.14
N GLY A 152 8.53 -1.11 4.41
CA GLY A 152 8.51 0.21 5.04
C GLY A 152 8.34 0.23 6.56
N VAL A 153 8.39 -0.93 7.25
CA VAL A 153 8.30 -0.98 8.71
C VAL A 153 9.17 -2.08 9.32
N VAL A 154 9.81 -1.76 10.45
CA VAL A 154 10.49 -2.71 11.34
C VAL A 154 9.81 -2.74 12.70
N VAL A 155 9.56 -3.92 13.24
CA VAL A 155 8.75 -4.10 14.44
C VAL A 155 9.49 -4.94 15.46
N GLN A 156 9.53 -4.45 16.68
CA GLN A 156 10.11 -5.16 17.81
C GLN A 156 9.00 -5.80 18.65
N VAL A 157 9.18 -7.06 19.02
CA VAL A 157 8.27 -7.80 19.90
C VAL A 157 9.05 -8.30 21.11
N GLU A 158 8.69 -7.86 22.31
CA GLU A 158 9.23 -8.36 23.58
C GLU A 158 8.19 -9.26 24.26
N PRO A 159 8.28 -10.59 24.09
CA PRO A 159 7.29 -11.52 24.59
C PRO A 159 7.57 -11.99 26.04
N SER A 160 8.62 -11.49 26.70
CA SER A 160 8.90 -11.85 28.08
C SER A 160 8.13 -11.00 29.08
N VAL A 161 8.21 -11.37 30.34
CA VAL A 161 7.66 -10.59 31.47
C VAL A 161 8.57 -9.42 31.89
N ARG A 162 9.62 -9.12 31.10
CA ARG A 162 10.53 -7.99 31.35
C ARG A 162 9.97 -6.72 30.70
N PRO A 163 9.83 -5.60 31.44
CA PRO A 163 9.50 -4.32 30.83
C PRO A 163 10.57 -3.89 29.82
N ALA A 164 10.14 -3.37 28.67
CA ALA A 164 11.04 -2.81 27.67
C ALA A 164 11.76 -1.58 28.23
N THR A 165 13.05 -1.48 27.97
CA THR A 165 13.92 -0.44 28.53
C THR A 165 14.16 0.70 27.56
N LEU A 166 14.66 1.83 28.08
CA LEU A 166 15.07 3.00 27.29
C LEU A 166 15.97 2.60 26.11
N ARG A 167 16.99 1.77 26.38
CA ARG A 167 17.93 1.29 25.37
C ARG A 167 17.23 0.50 24.26
N ASP A 168 16.22 -0.31 24.60
CA ASP A 168 15.51 -1.12 23.60
C ASP A 168 14.75 -0.22 22.61
N VAL A 169 14.15 0.87 23.09
CA VAL A 169 13.47 1.88 22.26
C VAL A 169 14.47 2.63 21.37
N GLU A 170 15.57 3.11 21.94
CA GLU A 170 16.57 3.86 21.17
C GLU A 170 17.25 3.01 20.10
N CYS A 171 17.54 1.74 20.40
CA CYS A 171 18.09 0.80 19.42
C CYS A 171 17.12 0.56 18.26
N LEU A 172 15.82 0.35 18.55
CA LEU A 172 14.81 0.19 17.51
C LEU A 172 14.73 1.42 16.62
N TRP A 173 14.70 2.62 17.21
CA TRP A 173 14.63 3.87 16.47
C TRP A 173 15.85 4.08 15.56
N LEU A 174 17.07 3.84 16.07
CA LEU A 174 18.28 3.92 15.26
C LEU A 174 18.31 2.89 14.12
N GLN A 175 17.80 1.68 14.37
CA GLN A 175 17.65 0.66 13.33
C GLN A 175 16.68 1.13 12.24
N SER A 176 15.53 1.67 12.62
CA SER A 176 14.52 2.13 11.66
C SER A 176 15.04 3.28 10.80
N MET A 177 15.81 4.20 11.39
CA MET A 177 16.51 5.26 10.65
C MET A 177 17.52 4.70 9.66
N THR A 178 18.28 3.67 10.04
CA THR A 178 19.25 3.00 9.16
C THR A 178 18.56 2.30 7.99
N GLU A 179 17.42 1.64 8.25
CA GLU A 179 16.64 0.94 7.24
C GLU A 179 15.69 1.88 6.45
N SER A 180 15.67 3.18 6.78
CA SER A 180 14.73 4.17 6.22
C SER A 180 13.27 3.70 6.29
N ALA A 181 12.91 3.11 7.43
CA ALA A 181 11.61 2.50 7.69
C ALA A 181 10.94 3.11 8.92
N ALA A 182 9.62 3.04 8.99
CA ALA A 182 8.89 3.27 10.23
C ALA A 182 9.23 2.16 11.25
N CYS A 183 8.95 2.40 12.53
CA CYS A 183 9.05 1.35 13.53
C CYS A 183 7.86 1.29 14.49
N ALA A 184 7.72 0.18 15.20
CA ALA A 184 6.79 0.02 16.31
C ALA A 184 7.33 -1.01 17.30
N TYR A 185 7.05 -0.82 18.59
CA TYR A 185 7.43 -1.75 19.66
C TYR A 185 6.18 -2.38 20.28
N PHE A 186 6.15 -3.70 20.43
CA PHE A 186 5.13 -4.46 21.12
C PHE A 186 5.74 -5.17 22.34
N SER A 187 5.14 -5.02 23.52
CA SER A 187 5.65 -5.62 24.76
C SER A 187 4.53 -6.32 25.53
N LEU A 188 4.80 -7.53 26.05
CA LEU A 188 3.86 -8.21 26.98
C LEU A 188 3.85 -7.57 28.37
N ALA A 189 5.00 -7.10 28.86
CA ALA A 189 5.16 -6.53 30.20
C ALA A 189 5.09 -4.99 30.24
N GLY A 190 4.84 -4.35 29.10
CA GLY A 190 4.90 -2.90 28.97
C GLY A 190 6.32 -2.35 28.98
N TYR A 191 6.45 -1.12 29.47
CA TYR A 191 7.63 -0.26 29.27
C TYR A 191 8.03 0.39 30.58
N ALA A 192 9.32 0.59 30.79
CA ALA A 192 9.81 1.48 31.83
C ALA A 192 9.40 2.93 31.53
N ASP A 193 9.19 3.75 32.56
CA ASP A 193 8.71 5.14 32.42
C ASP A 193 9.60 5.99 31.49
N GLU A 194 10.93 5.82 31.61
CA GLU A 194 11.91 6.47 30.74
C GLU A 194 11.78 6.02 29.28
N ALA A 195 11.44 4.75 29.04
CA ALA A 195 11.23 4.22 27.71
C ALA A 195 9.97 4.81 27.06
N SER A 196 8.87 4.92 27.81
CA SER A 196 7.63 5.55 27.36
C SER A 196 7.85 7.02 27.00
N THR A 197 8.48 7.78 27.91
CA THR A 197 8.80 9.20 27.69
C THR A 197 9.69 9.39 26.46
N ARG A 198 10.69 8.52 26.28
CA ARG A 198 11.58 8.59 25.13
C ARG A 198 10.87 8.23 23.82
N ALA A 199 10.00 7.23 23.84
CA ALA A 199 9.24 6.84 22.67
C ALA A 199 8.36 7.98 22.16
N ASP A 200 7.70 8.73 23.05
CA ASP A 200 6.93 9.91 22.68
C ASP A 200 7.80 11.00 22.02
N ALA A 201 8.97 11.27 22.60
CA ALA A 201 9.91 12.25 22.05
C ALA A 201 10.46 11.84 20.67
N LEU A 202 10.56 10.54 20.39
CA LEU A 202 11.08 9.99 19.13
C LEU A 202 9.98 9.64 18.12
N GLY A 203 8.71 9.73 18.52
CA GLY A 203 7.57 9.30 17.70
C GLY A 203 7.52 7.79 17.47
N VAL A 204 7.99 6.98 18.43
CA VAL A 204 7.96 5.51 18.35
C VAL A 204 6.61 5.00 18.88
N PRO A 205 5.79 4.34 18.05
CA PRO A 205 4.56 3.66 18.46
C PRO A 205 4.83 2.54 19.47
N LEU A 206 4.14 2.58 20.60
CA LEU A 206 4.22 1.57 21.65
C LEU A 206 2.88 0.83 21.81
N PHE A 207 2.96 -0.50 21.96
CA PHE A 207 1.80 -1.36 22.16
C PHE A 207 2.02 -2.35 23.30
N VAL A 208 1.04 -2.50 24.18
CA VAL A 208 1.00 -3.59 25.15
C VAL A 208 0.19 -4.74 24.58
N LEU A 209 0.75 -5.94 24.60
CA LEU A 209 0.03 -7.15 24.20
C LEU A 209 -0.77 -7.66 25.39
N ASP A 210 -2.10 -7.73 25.26
CA ASP A 210 -2.92 -8.48 26.21
C ASP A 210 -2.88 -9.99 25.92
N LEU A 211 -3.24 -10.81 26.90
CA LEU A 211 -3.27 -12.27 26.71
C LEU A 211 -4.39 -12.75 25.79
N ALA A 212 -5.37 -11.89 25.46
CA ALA A 212 -6.38 -12.16 24.44
C ALA A 212 -5.80 -12.03 23.02
N GLY A 213 -4.64 -11.38 22.87
CA GLY A 213 -3.93 -11.17 21.62
C GLY A 213 -4.30 -9.89 20.90
N VAL A 214 -4.94 -8.93 21.57
CA VAL A 214 -5.23 -7.61 21.03
C VAL A 214 -4.13 -6.64 21.48
N PRO A 215 -3.32 -6.09 20.56
CA PRO A 215 -2.38 -5.04 20.92
C PRO A 215 -3.11 -3.76 21.30
N GLN A 216 -2.82 -3.23 22.50
CA GLN A 216 -3.38 -1.98 23.00
C GLN A 216 -2.37 -0.84 22.76
N PRO A 217 -2.75 0.24 22.07
CA PRO A 217 -1.88 1.42 21.95
C PRO A 217 -1.67 2.04 23.34
N VAL A 218 -0.45 2.45 23.64
CA VAL A 218 -0.14 3.10 24.94
C VAL A 218 0.40 4.52 24.79
N ASN A 219 0.53 5.03 23.56
CA ASN A 219 0.91 6.41 23.30
C ASN A 219 0.33 6.97 21.99
N GLY A 220 0.41 8.30 21.84
CA GLY A 220 -0.11 9.02 20.68
C GLY A 220 0.40 8.50 19.33
N PRO A 221 1.71 8.26 19.14
CA PRO A 221 2.23 7.64 17.91
C PRO A 221 1.60 6.28 17.58
N ALA A 222 1.21 5.48 18.58
CA ALA A 222 0.49 4.23 18.36
C ALA A 222 -0.95 4.46 17.89
N ASP A 223 -1.65 5.44 18.45
CA ASP A 223 -2.99 5.83 17.99
C ASP A 223 -2.94 6.35 16.54
N GLU A 224 -1.93 7.17 16.21
CA GLU A 224 -1.70 7.67 14.85
C GLU A 224 -1.40 6.54 13.87
N LEU A 225 -0.59 5.53 14.27
CA LEU A 225 -0.33 4.36 13.44
C LEU A 225 -1.61 3.57 13.16
N ILE A 226 -2.49 3.41 14.15
CA ILE A 226 -3.78 2.72 13.96
C ILE A 226 -4.66 3.49 12.99
N ALA A 227 -4.81 4.81 13.22
CA ALA A 227 -5.67 5.69 12.46
C ALA A 227 -5.20 5.90 11.02
N GLY A 228 -3.88 5.92 10.80
CA GLY A 228 -3.24 6.14 9.51
C GLY A 228 -2.99 4.87 8.70
N GLY A 229 -3.30 3.68 9.23
CA GLY A 229 -2.97 2.42 8.55
C GLY A 229 -3.51 2.40 7.12
N THR A 230 -2.60 2.07 6.21
CA THR A 230 -2.61 2.35 4.77
C THR A 230 -3.69 1.61 4.00
#